data_AF-A0A920JQ95-F1
#
_entry.id   AF-A0A920JQ95-F1
#
_cell.length_a   1.000
_cell.length_b   1.000
_cell.length_c   1.000
_cell.angle_alpha   90.00
_cell.angle_beta   90.00
_cell.angle_gamma   90.00
#
_symmetry.space_group_name_H-M   'P 1'
#
loop_
_entity.id
_entity.type
_entity.pdbx_description
1 polymer ?
#
loop_
_entity_poly.entity_id
_entity_poly.type
_entity_poly.pdbx_seq_one_letter_code
_entity_poly.pdbx_strand_id
1 'polypeptide(L)' 'MESFTLDKLAKIIGGDVLGVGDFIINSIEDSSTCSKSGICT' A
#
# COMPACT_ATOMS: atom_id res chain seq x y z
N MET A 1 -12.31 -1.01 -4.26
CA MET A 1 -11.04 -1.70 -4.62
C MET A 1 -10.93 -2.90 -3.70
N GLU A 2 -10.51 -4.07 -4.19
CA GLU A 2 -10.18 -5.18 -3.29
C GLU A 2 -8.95 -4.82 -2.47
N SER A 3 -8.93 -5.20 -1.19
CA SER A 3 -7.75 -5.02 -0.35
C SER A 3 -6.62 -5.96 -0.75
N PHE A 4 -5.38 -5.55 -0.52
CA PHE A 4 -4.19 -6.35 -0.82
C PHE A 4 -3.12 -6.14 0.24
N THR A 5 -2.20 -7.09 0.37
CA THR A 5 -1.08 -6.96 1.31
C THR A 5 0.04 -6.11 0.72
N LEU A 6 0.84 -5.49 1.59
CA LEU A 6 2.06 -4.80 1.18
C LEU A 6 3.00 -5.73 0.39
N ASP A 7 3.08 -6.99 0.79
CA ASP A 7 3.81 -8.05 0.08
C ASP A 7 3.35 -8.23 -1.37
N LYS A 8 2.03 -8.23 -1.59
CA LYS A 8 1.44 -8.36 -2.93
C LYS A 8 1.73 -7.14 -3.77
N LEU A 9 1.67 -5.94 -3.19
CA LEU A 9 2.03 -4.69 -3.88
C LEU A 9 3.50 -4.70 -4.30
N ALA A 10 4.41 -4.99 -3.37
CA ALA A 10 5.85 -4.99 -3.62
C ALA A 10 6.23 -5.94 -4.77
N LYS A 11 5.66 -7.16 -4.78
CA LYS A 11 5.85 -8.13 -5.88
C LYS A 11 5.37 -7.62 -7.23
N ILE A 12 4.25 -6.89 -7.28
CA ILE A 12 3.70 -6.35 -8.54
C ILE A 12 4.62 -5.26 -9.11
N ILE A 13 5.18 -4.41 -8.26
CA ILE A 13 6.03 -3.28 -8.68
C ILE A 13 7.52 -3.63 -8.76
N GLY A 14 7.90 -4.86 -8.40
CA GLY A 14 9.30 -5.29 -8.33
C GLY A 14 10.11 -4.61 -7.20
N GLY A 15 9.43 -4.21 -6.12
CA GLY A 15 10.05 -3.59 -4.96
C GLY A 15 10.29 -4.57 -3.82
N ASP A 16 11.12 -4.15 -2.86
CA ASP A 16 11.35 -4.87 -1.61
C ASP A 16 10.45 -4.33 -0.49
N VAL A 17 9.92 -5.24 0.34
CA VAL A 17 9.12 -4.85 1.50
C VAL A 17 10.04 -4.41 2.64
N LEU A 18 9.88 -3.15 3.07
CA LEU A 18 10.48 -2.64 4.29
C LEU A 18 9.38 -2.52 5.36
N GLY A 19 9.25 -3.52 6.23
CA GLY A 19 8.26 -3.53 7.31
C GLY A 19 7.43 -4.83 7.38
N VAL A 20 6.18 -4.69 7.81
CA VAL A 20 5.25 -5.81 8.04
C VAL A 20 4.55 -6.18 6.74
N GLY A 21 4.98 -7.26 6.08
CA GLY A 21 4.53 -7.63 4.74
C GLY A 21 3.04 -8.00 4.62
N ASP A 22 2.43 -8.54 5.67
CA ASP A 22 1.00 -8.85 5.74
C ASP A 22 0.12 -7.64 6.07
N PHE A 23 0.69 -6.43 6.17
CA PHE A 23 -0.07 -5.20 6.30
C PHE A 23 -1.10 -5.07 5.17
N ILE A 24 -2.37 -4.87 5.53
CA ILE A 24 -3.48 -4.78 4.58
C ILE A 24 -3.67 -3.34 4.12
N ILE A 25 -3.55 -3.14 2.81
CA ILE A 25 -3.79 -1.88 2.10
C ILE A 25 -5.23 -1.88 1.60
N ASN A 26 -6.03 -0.94 2.11
CA ASN A 26 -7.44 -0.79 1.73
C ASN A 26 -7.64 0.30 0.66
N SER A 27 -6.78 1.32 0.63
CA SER A 27 -6.76 2.38 -0.38
C SER A 27 -5.33 2.89 -0.62
N ILE A 28 -5.03 3.23 -1.88
CA ILE A 28 -3.87 4.03 -2.27
C ILE A 28 -4.41 5.41 -2.62
N GLU A 29 -3.80 6.44 -2.06
CA GLU A 29 -4.21 7.83 -2.23
C GLU A 29 -3.04 8.70 -2.71
N ASP A 30 -3.37 9.74 -3.46
CA ASP A 30 -2.38 10.73 -3.90
C ASP A 30 -1.88 11.52 -2.68
N SER A 31 -0.57 11.63 -2.54
CA SER A 31 0.06 12.33 -1.42
C SER A 31 -0.36 13.80 -1.25
N SER A 32 -0.79 14.47 -2.32
CA SER A 32 -1.33 15.84 -2.26
C SER A 32 -2.73 15.95 -1.64
N THR A 33 -3.46 14.83 -1.57
CA THR A 33 -4.84 14.76 -1.04
C THR A 33 -5.01 13.70 0.05
N CYS A 34 -3.90 13.21 0.59
CA CYS A 34 -3.92 12.01 1.42
C CYS A 34 -4.77 12.20 2.68
N SER A 35 -5.76 11.33 2.83
CA SER A 35 -6.59 11.27 4.01
C SER A 35 -5.84 10.56 5.14
N LYS A 36 -6.37 10.65 6.37
CA LYS A 36 -5.82 9.92 7.52
C LYS A 36 -6.00 8.39 7.43
N SER A 37 -6.64 7.91 6.38
CA SER A 37 -7.15 6.54 6.26
C SER A 37 -6.48 5.74 5.12
N GLY A 38 -5.70 6.37 4.26
CA GLY A 38 -5.06 5.73 3.10
C GLY A 38 -3.53 5.65 3.21
N ILE A 39 -2.93 4.81 2.36
CA ILE A 39 -1.49 4.87 2.10
C ILE A 39 -1.23 5.89 1.00
N CYS A 40 -0.41 6.89 1.31
CA CYS A 40 -0.01 7.93 0.38
C CYS A 40 1.18 7.45 -0.46
N THR A 41 1.13 7.65 -1.77
CA THR A 41 2.26 7.40 -2.70
C THR A 41 2.79 8.67 -3.34
#